data_AF-A0A345SS43-F1
#
_entry.id   AF-A0A345SS43-F1
#
_cell.length_a   1.000
_cell.length_b   1.000
_cell.length_c   1.000
_cell.angle_alpha   90.00
_cell.angle_beta   90.00
_cell.angle_gamma   90.00
#
_symmetry.space_group_name_H-M   'P 1'
#
loop_
_entity.id
_entity.type
_entity.pdbx_description
1 polymer ?
#
loop_
_entity_poly.entity_id
_entity_poly.type
_entity_poly.pdbx_seq_one_letter_code
_entity_poly.pdbx_strand_id
1 'polypeptide(L)'
;MIDMTAVRGCGTIDQAFYSYTAPEPDGLADRPLEPTAARWLPQRGSHLAVLPYDAVRRSPTPHEDIQTFFAAAYRAGADLAGWPAERECDHGITDPLLA
;
A
#
# COMPACT_ATOMS: atom_id res chain seq x y z
N MET A 1 1.83 -3.05 -9.74
CA MET A 1 2.65 -4.26 -9.61
C MET A 1 2.85 -4.46 -8.11
N ILE A 2 2.20 -5.44 -7.49
CA ILE A 2 2.44 -5.77 -6.07
C ILE A 2 3.71 -6.62 -6.07
N ASP A 3 4.84 -6.01 -5.71
CA ASP A 3 6.10 -6.71 -5.49
C ASP A 3 6.18 -7.05 -3.99
N MET A 4 6.49 -8.29 -3.63
CA MET A 4 6.62 -8.79 -2.24
C MET A 4 8.08 -9.07 -1.87
N THR A 5 9.01 -8.29 -2.43
CA THR A 5 10.44 -8.38 -2.18
C THR A 5 10.80 -7.71 -0.85
N ALA A 6 11.30 -8.50 0.11
CA ALA A 6 11.88 -8.00 1.34
C ALA A 6 12.87 -6.85 1.07
N VAL A 7 12.52 -5.62 1.47
CA VAL A 7 13.40 -4.46 1.36
C VAL A 7 14.55 -4.67 2.34
N ARG A 8 15.72 -5.12 1.86
CA ARG A 8 16.92 -5.22 2.68
C ARG A 8 17.48 -3.83 2.97
N GLY A 9 17.20 -3.31 4.16
CA GLY A 9 17.92 -2.18 4.76
C GLY A 9 18.91 -2.67 5.85
N CYS A 10 20.07 -2.02 5.94
CA CYS A 10 21.05 -2.26 7.01
C CYS A 10 20.48 -1.71 8.33
N GLY A 11 19.79 -2.56 9.08
CA GLY A 11 19.15 -2.23 10.36
C GLY A 11 17.70 -2.71 10.38
N THR A 12 17.47 -3.90 10.96
CA THR A 12 16.16 -4.43 11.37
C THR A 12 14.97 -4.00 10.51
N ILE A 13 14.98 -4.34 9.21
CA ILE A 13 13.72 -4.31 8.45
C ILE A 13 13.03 -5.63 8.77
N ASP A 14 12.17 -5.57 9.78
CA ASP A 14 11.16 -6.61 10.01
C ASP A 14 10.35 -6.79 8.72
N GLN A 15 9.94 -8.02 8.42
CA GLN A 15 9.14 -8.35 7.25
C GLN A 15 7.95 -7.38 7.14
N ALA A 16 7.57 -6.98 5.92
CA ALA A 16 6.51 -6.01 5.72
C ALA A 16 5.80 -6.20 4.38
N PHE A 17 4.54 -5.79 4.34
CA PHE A 17 3.83 -5.52 3.10
C PHE A 17 4.21 -4.12 2.63
N TYR A 18 4.36 -3.92 1.33
CA TYR A 18 4.71 -2.62 0.80
C TYR A 18 4.06 -2.34 -0.55
N SER A 19 4.00 -1.06 -0.89
CA SER A 19 3.53 -0.57 -2.18
C SER A 19 4.32 0.67 -2.58
N TYR A 20 4.37 0.93 -3.88
CA TYR A 20 4.98 2.13 -4.44
C TYR A 20 4.17 2.57 -5.66
N THR A 21 4.15 3.88 -5.91
CA THR A 21 3.53 4.46 -7.09
C THR A 21 4.65 4.98 -7.99
N ALA A 22 4.65 4.56 -9.26
CA ALA A 22 5.66 4.94 -10.23
C ALA A 22 5.01 5.39 -11.55
N PRO A 23 5.42 6.56 -12.11
CA PRO A 23 6.23 7.59 -11.45
C PRO A 23 5.54 8.10 -10.17
N GLU A 24 6.32 8.52 -9.18
CA GLU A 24 5.76 9.06 -7.94
C GLU A 24 5.10 10.43 -8.23
N PRO A 25 3.80 10.60 -7.93
CA PRO A 25 3.16 11.90 -8.06
C PRO A 25 3.48 12.81 -6.87
N ASP A 26 3.45 14.11 -7.11
CA ASP A 26 3.66 15.11 -6.07
C ASP A 26 2.63 14.97 -4.93
N GLY A 27 3.11 15.00 -3.69
CA GLY A 27 2.25 14.89 -2.49
C GLY A 27 1.85 13.47 -2.10
N LEU A 28 2.42 12.42 -2.72
CA LEU A 28 2.09 11.02 -2.40
C LEU A 28 2.28 10.71 -0.91
N ALA A 29 3.41 11.10 -0.34
CA ALA A 29 3.76 10.82 1.06
C ALA A 29 2.94 11.61 2.09
N ASP A 30 2.15 12.60 1.64
CA ASP A 30 1.24 13.36 2.49
C ASP A 30 -0.16 12.70 2.57
N ARG A 31 -0.42 11.70 1.72
CA ARG A 31 -1.70 10.96 1.74
C ARG A 31 -1.74 10.03 2.96
N PRO A 32 -2.88 9.95 3.66
CA PRO A 32 -3.01 9.06 4.80
C PRO A 32 -2.88 7.60 4.36
N LEU A 33 -2.25 6.80 5.21
CA LEU A 33 -2.25 5.34 5.10
C LEU A 33 -3.01 4.76 6.29
N GLU A 34 -3.69 3.66 6.03
CA GLU A 34 -4.36 2.84 7.04
C GLU A 34 -3.88 1.39 6.89
N PRO A 35 -3.93 0.55 7.92
CA PRO A 35 -4.24 0.88 9.31
C PRO A 35 -3.14 1.75 9.93
N THR A 36 -3.33 2.28 11.15
CA THR A 36 -2.39 3.18 11.85
C THR A 36 -0.92 2.72 11.89
N ALA A 37 -0.66 1.42 11.77
CA ALA A 37 0.70 0.87 11.71
C ALA A 37 1.42 1.12 10.37
N ALA A 38 0.68 1.45 9.31
CA ALA A 38 1.21 1.77 7.99
C ALA A 38 1.87 3.15 7.97
N ARG A 39 2.94 3.30 7.18
CA ARG A 39 3.68 4.55 7.04
C ARG A 39 4.39 4.66 5.70
N TRP A 40 4.65 5.89 5.28
CA TRP A 40 5.55 6.18 4.16
C TRP A 40 7.00 6.14 4.64
N LEU A 41 7.87 5.47 3.88
CA LEU A 41 9.32 5.43 4.10
C LEU A 41 10.04 6.01 2.89
N PRO A 42 10.96 6.98 3.06
CA PRO A 42 11.77 7.48 1.96
C PRO A 42 12.72 6.39 1.46
N GLN A 43 12.76 6.19 0.15
CA GLN A 43 13.56 5.18 -0.54
C GLN A 43 14.10 5.74 -1.86
N ARG A 44 15.42 5.98 -1.93
CA ARG A 44 16.16 6.34 -3.17
C ARG A 44 15.52 7.46 -4.01
N GLY A 45 14.99 8.50 -3.35
CA GLY A 45 14.39 9.67 -4.03
C GLY A 45 12.89 9.53 -4.32
N SER A 46 12.24 8.50 -3.79
CA SER A 46 10.80 8.25 -3.82
C SER A 46 10.36 7.72 -2.43
N HIS A 47 9.11 7.32 -2.27
CA HIS A 47 8.52 6.83 -1.04
C HIS A 47 7.90 5.45 -1.23
N LEU A 48 8.06 4.60 -0.21
CA LEU A 48 7.41 3.30 -0.09
C LEU A 48 6.32 3.39 0.97
N ALA A 49 5.09 3.01 0.63
CA ALA A 49 4.10 2.66 1.66
C ALA A 49 4.52 1.34 2.28
N VAL A 50 4.58 1.26 3.61
CA VAL A 50 5.02 0.06 4.32
C VAL A 50 4.07 -0.23 5.49
N LEU A 51 3.61 -1.48 5.56
CA LEU A 51 2.85 -2.05 6.67
C LEU A 51 3.66 -3.20 7.31
N PRO A 52 4.14 -3.05 8.55
CA PRO A 52 4.93 -4.08 9.21
C PRO A 52 4.15 -5.40 9.37
N TYR A 53 4.74 -6.51 8.94
CA TYR A 53 4.15 -7.85 9.04
C TYR A 53 3.81 -8.18 10.48
N ASP A 54 4.68 -7.79 11.41
CA ASP A 54 4.53 -8.12 12.82
C ASP A 54 3.35 -7.37 13.47
N ALA A 55 2.95 -6.21 12.91
CA ALA A 55 1.71 -5.52 13.30
C ALA A 55 0.49 -6.29 12.79
N VAL A 56 0.49 -6.69 11.51
CA VAL A 56 -0.59 -7.47 10.89
C VAL A 56 -0.78 -8.81 11.58
N ARG A 57 0.30 -9.54 11.86
CA ARG A 57 0.27 -10.86 12.52
C ARG A 57 -0.37 -10.81 13.92
N ARG A 58 -0.29 -9.66 14.60
CA ARG A 58 -0.89 -9.43 15.93
C ARG A 58 -2.28 -8.80 15.85
N SER A 59 -2.74 -8.43 14.66
CA SER A 59 -4.06 -7.83 14.46
C SER A 59 -5.17 -8.87 14.67
N PRO A 60 -6.33 -8.47 15.23
CA PRO A 60 -7.53 -9.31 15.24
C PRO A 60 -8.10 -9.53 13.83
N THR A 61 -7.80 -8.65 12.87
CA THR A 61 -8.38 -8.62 11.52
C THR A 61 -7.29 -8.55 10.43
N PRO A 62 -6.35 -9.52 10.38
CA PRO A 62 -5.14 -9.41 9.56
C PRO A 62 -5.42 -9.29 8.06
N HIS A 63 -6.46 -9.96 7.58
CA HIS A 63 -6.85 -9.90 6.16
C HIS A 63 -7.40 -8.52 5.78
N GLU A 64 -8.26 -7.96 6.63
CA GLU A 64 -8.87 -6.65 6.42
C GLU A 64 -7.82 -5.53 6.51
N ASP A 65 -6.87 -5.64 7.44
CA ASP A 65 -5.76 -4.68 7.58
C ASP A 65 -4.89 -4.64 6.32
N ILE A 66 -4.56 -5.80 5.75
CA ILE A 66 -3.78 -5.89 4.51
C ILE A 66 -4.55 -5.25 3.35
N GLN A 67 -5.84 -5.56 3.20
CA GLN A 67 -6.66 -4.99 2.13
C GLN A 67 -6.82 -3.47 2.28
N THR A 68 -7.08 -3.01 3.50
CA THR A 68 -7.20 -1.59 3.84
C THR A 68 -5.92 -0.83 3.46
N PHE A 69 -4.76 -1.41 3.76
CA PHE A 69 -3.47 -0.85 3.38
C PHE A 69 -3.27 -0.74 1.88
N PHE A 70 -3.54 -1.81 1.12
CA PHE A 70 -3.38 -1.75 -0.32
C PHE A 70 -4.40 -0.81 -0.97
N ALA A 71 -5.63 -0.75 -0.48
CA ALA A 71 -6.65 0.19 -0.95
C ALA A 71 -6.22 1.64 -0.70
N ALA A 72 -5.73 1.96 0.51
CA ALA A 72 -5.24 3.30 0.85
C ALA A 72 -4.04 3.71 -0.01
N ALA A 73 -3.05 2.83 -0.16
CA ALA A 73 -1.87 3.08 -0.99
C ALA A 73 -2.22 3.22 -2.47
N TYR A 74 -3.15 2.42 -2.99
CA TYR A 74 -3.64 2.52 -4.36
C TYR A 74 -4.33 3.87 -4.60
N ARG A 75 -5.30 4.24 -3.76
CA ARG A 75 -6.04 5.51 -3.89
C ARG A 75 -5.13 6.71 -3.76
N ALA A 76 -4.17 6.68 -2.84
CA ALA A 76 -3.16 7.73 -2.71
C ALA A 76 -2.45 8.01 -4.05
N GLY A 77 -2.01 6.97 -4.76
CA GLY A 77 -1.37 7.11 -6.06
C GLY A 77 -2.34 7.42 -7.20
N ALA A 78 -3.47 6.72 -7.27
CA ALA A 78 -4.46 6.84 -8.35
C ALA A 78 -5.11 8.22 -8.38
N ASP A 79 -5.50 8.76 -7.22
CA ASP A 79 -6.08 10.10 -7.09
C ASP A 79 -5.12 11.17 -7.63
N LEU A 80 -3.86 11.11 -7.19
CA LEU A 80 -2.83 12.08 -7.57
C LEU A 80 -2.38 11.93 -9.03
N ALA A 81 -2.46 10.70 -9.58
CA ALA A 81 -2.22 10.43 -11.00
C ALA A 81 -3.43 10.76 -11.89
N GLY A 82 -4.56 11.19 -11.31
CA GLY A 82 -5.79 11.54 -12.03
C GLY A 82 -6.46 10.33 -12.70
N TRP A 83 -6.33 9.14 -12.11
CA TRP A 83 -6.98 7.94 -12.65
C TRP A 83 -8.46 7.91 -12.25
N PRO A 84 -9.36 7.54 -13.18
CA PRO A 84 -10.79 7.48 -12.88
C PRO A 84 -11.11 6.34 -11.91
N ALA A 85 -12.00 6.61 -10.94
CA ALA A 85 -12.44 5.63 -9.94
C ALA A 85 -13.21 4.46 -10.57
N GLU A 86 -13.77 4.63 -11.77
CA GLU A 86 -14.42 3.57 -12.55
C GLU A 86 -13.48 2.41 -12.90
N ARG A 87 -12.17 2.57 -12.73
CA ARG A 87 -11.18 1.49 -12.90
C ARG A 87 -10.93 0.68 -11.62
N GLU A 88 -11.48 1.10 -10.49
CA GLU A 88 -11.41 0.31 -9.26
C GLU A 88 -12.28 -0.93 -9.39
N CYS A 89 -11.72 -2.09 -9.06
CA CYS A 89 -12.48 -3.32 -8.90
C CYS A 89 -12.98 -3.41 -7.46
N ASP A 90 -14.27 -3.68 -7.26
CA ASP A 90 -14.81 -3.87 -5.91
C ASP A 90 -14.08 -5.04 -5.23
N HIS A 91 -13.49 -4.79 -4.06
CA HIS A 91 -12.68 -5.76 -3.31
C HIS A 91 -11.57 -6.47 -4.13
N GLY A 92 -11.11 -5.88 -5.24
CA GLY A 92 -10.14 -6.51 -6.13
C GLY A 92 -10.70 -7.67 -6.96
N ILE A 93 -12.03 -7.81 -7.03
CA ILE A 93 -12.71 -8.81 -7.86
C ILE A 93 -12.63 -8.36 -9.31
N THR A 94 -11.80 -9.03 -10.10
CA THR A 94 -11.62 -8.72 -11.53
C THR A 94 -12.60 -9.45 -12.43
N ASP A 95 -13.35 -10.43 -11.89
CA ASP A 95 -14.38 -11.17 -12.64
C ASP A 95 -15.71 -10.39 -12.59
N PRO A 96 -16.21 -9.87 -13.72
CA PRO A 96 -17.44 -9.08 -13.75
C PRO A 96 -18.71 -9.84 -13.36
N LEU A 97 -18.65 -11.18 -13.25
CA LEU A 97 -19.78 -12.00 -12.80
C LEU A 97 -19.81 -12.22 -11.29
N LEU A 98 -18.74 -11.86 -10.58
CA LEU A 98 -18.59 -12.03 -9.13
C LEU A 98 -18.52 -10.68 -8.37
N ALA A 99 -18.55 -9.57 -9.11
CA ALA A 99 -18.57 -8.20 -8.57
C ALA A 99 -20.00 -7.76 -8.19
#